data_AF-A0A838SVD4-F1
#
_entry.id   AF-A0A838SVD4-F1
#
_cell.length_a   1.000
_cell.length_b   1.000
_cell.length_c   1.000
_cell.angle_alpha   90.00
_cell.angle_beta   90.00
_cell.angle_gamma   90.00
#
_symmetry.space_group_name_H-M   'P 1'
#
loop_
_entity.id
_entity.type
_entity.pdbx_description
1 polymer ?
#
loop_
_entity_poly.entity_id
_entity_poly.type
_entity_poly.pdbx_seq_one_letter_code
_entity_poly.pdbx_strand_id
1 'polypeptide(L)'
;MTDENAEGSSKPAQFSNEELARIRESLTNGEPPVCPTCDVKMSHRDIGGGSFGLGYARKRDWLICGKCKRSAVFDIARGTRN
;
A
#
# COMPACT_ATOMS: atom_id res chain seq x y z
N MET A 1 27.35 -16.37 -6.82
CA MET A 1 27.09 -16.02 -5.41
C MET A 1 25.62 -15.64 -5.31
N THR A 2 24.74 -16.62 -5.40
CA THR A 2 23.31 -16.45 -5.11
C THR A 2 23.11 -17.03 -3.74
N ASP A 3 22.88 -16.14 -2.78
CA ASP A 3 22.61 -16.52 -1.40
C ASP A 3 21.18 -17.06 -1.33
N GLU A 4 21.08 -18.38 -1.41
CA GLU A 4 19.91 -19.15 -1.02
C GLU A 4 20.04 -19.43 0.48
N ASN A 5 19.53 -18.55 1.36
CA ASN A 5 19.06 -18.94 2.70
C ASN A 5 18.40 -17.77 3.47
N ALA A 6 17.07 -17.81 3.56
CA ALA A 6 16.35 -17.21 4.69
C ALA A 6 14.98 -17.90 4.83
N GLU A 7 15.01 -19.14 5.36
CA GLU A 7 13.83 -19.81 5.89
C GLU A 7 13.40 -19.12 7.19
N GLY A 8 12.63 -18.05 7.03
CA GLY A 8 11.66 -17.60 8.01
C GLY A 8 10.33 -17.53 7.27
N SER A 9 9.35 -18.35 7.64
CA SER A 9 8.01 -18.38 7.04
C SER A 9 7.21 -17.12 7.41
N SER A 10 7.71 -15.98 6.97
CA SER A 10 7.15 -14.65 7.17
C SER A 10 6.94 -14.09 5.79
N LYS A 11 5.72 -14.22 5.26
CA LYS A 11 5.34 -13.54 4.01
C LYS A 11 5.78 -12.07 4.11
N PRO A 12 6.32 -11.47 3.04
CA PRO A 12 6.82 -10.11 3.09
C PRO A 12 5.71 -9.19 3.61
N ALA A 13 6.06 -8.27 4.50
CA ALA A 13 5.10 -7.32 5.06
C ALA A 13 4.49 -6.39 3.99
N GLN A 14 5.17 -6.24 2.86
CA GLN A 14 4.71 -5.51 1.69
C GLN A 14 4.24 -6.47 0.60
N PHE A 15 3.26 -6.02 -0.18
CA PHE A 15 2.79 -6.74 -1.37
C PHE A 15 3.84 -6.71 -2.48
N SER A 16 3.83 -7.72 -3.36
CA SER A 16 4.67 -7.70 -4.57
C SER A 16 4.20 -6.62 -5.55
N ASN A 17 5.04 -6.26 -6.53
CA ASN A 17 4.67 -5.26 -7.55
C ASN A 17 3.41 -5.67 -8.34
N GLU A 18 3.25 -6.97 -8.62
CA GLU A 18 2.09 -7.52 -9.32
C GLU A 18 0.82 -7.41 -8.47
N GLU A 19 0.93 -7.73 -7.17
CA GLU A 19 -0.17 -7.59 -6.21
C GLU A 19 -0.56 -6.12 -6.02
N LEU A 20 0.42 -5.23 -5.93
CA LEU A 20 0.20 -3.78 -5.84
C LEU A 20 -0.51 -3.23 -7.09
N ALA A 21 -0.18 -3.73 -8.28
CA ALA A 21 -0.84 -3.34 -9.52
C ALA A 21 -2.33 -3.69 -9.51
N ARG A 22 -2.70 -4.89 -9.05
CA ARG A 22 -4.11 -5.31 -8.91
C ARG A 22 -4.86 -4.44 -7.89
N ILE A 23 -4.25 -4.17 -6.74
CA ILE A 23 -4.86 -3.30 -5.72
C ILE A 23 -5.04 -1.86 -6.28
N ARG A 24 -4.06 -1.37 -7.04
CA ARG A 24 -4.11 -0.04 -7.67
C ARG A 24 -5.21 0.06 -8.72
N GLU A 25 -5.44 -1.00 -9.50
CA GLU A 25 -6.52 -1.07 -10.47
C GLU A 25 -7.89 -0.93 -9.79
N SER A 26 -8.15 -1.71 -8.72
CA SER A 26 -9.38 -1.59 -7.93
C SER A 26 -9.56 -0.18 -7.35
N LEU A 27 -8.49 0.41 -6.79
CA LEU A 27 -8.52 1.79 -6.30
C LEU A 27 -8.84 2.81 -7.40
N THR A 28 -8.30 2.62 -8.60
CA THR A 28 -8.50 3.51 -9.75
C THR A 28 -9.92 3.40 -10.31
N ASN A 29 -10.52 2.21 -10.24
CA ASN A 29 -11.91 1.95 -10.60
C ASN A 29 -12.91 2.46 -9.54
N GLY A 30 -12.43 2.97 -8.40
CA GLY A 30 -13.28 3.41 -7.29
C GLY A 30 -13.89 2.26 -6.48
N GLU A 31 -13.38 1.04 -6.66
CA GLU A 31 -13.81 -0.14 -5.92
C GLU A 31 -13.03 -0.27 -4.59
N PRO A 32 -13.65 -0.84 -3.54
CA PRO A 32 -12.96 -1.08 -2.28
C PRO A 32 -11.78 -2.05 -2.49
N PRO A 33 -10.55 -1.68 -2.12
CA PRO A 33 -9.38 -2.52 -2.35
C PRO A 33 -9.49 -3.82 -1.55
N VAL A 34 -9.32 -4.95 -2.24
CA VAL A 34 -9.32 -6.28 -1.66
C VAL A 34 -7.91 -6.87 -1.67
N CYS A 35 -7.60 -7.69 -0.67
CA CYS A 35 -6.30 -8.36 -0.59
C CYS A 35 -6.24 -9.48 -1.63
N PRO A 36 -5.29 -9.48 -2.59
CA PRO A 36 -5.26 -10.45 -3.70
C PRO A 36 -5.00 -11.90 -3.26
N THR A 37 -4.58 -12.14 -2.02
CA THR A 37 -4.33 -13.48 -1.48
C THR A 37 -5.38 -13.93 -0.45
N CYS A 38 -6.00 -12.98 0.24
CA CYS A 38 -6.97 -13.29 1.30
C CYS A 38 -8.42 -13.04 0.87
N ASP A 39 -8.62 -12.32 -0.22
CA ASP A 39 -9.92 -11.88 -0.75
C ASP A 39 -10.79 -11.15 0.28
N VAL A 40 -10.14 -10.44 1.20
CA VAL A 40 -10.81 -9.62 2.22
C VAL A 40 -10.63 -8.14 1.91
N LYS A 41 -11.65 -7.35 2.25
CA LYS A 41 -11.58 -5.88 2.18
C LYS A 41 -10.42 -5.38 3.05
N MET A 42 -9.58 -4.55 2.46
CA MET A 42 -8.46 -3.92 3.16
C MET A 42 -8.93 -2.67 3.90
N SER A 43 -8.33 -2.39 5.05
CA SER A 43 -8.57 -1.16 5.78
C SER A 43 -7.76 -0.04 5.15
N HIS A 44 -8.43 1.04 4.78
CA HIS A 44 -7.80 2.24 4.26
C HIS A 44 -7.50 3.23 5.38
N ARG A 45 -6.26 3.70 5.40
CA ARG A 45 -5.75 4.69 6.34
C ARG A 45 -5.08 5.79 5.54
N ASP A 46 -5.64 6.98 5.60
CA ASP A 46 -4.98 8.15 5.05
C ASP A 46 -3.74 8.45 5.90
N ILE A 47 -2.56 8.36 5.29
CA ILE A 47 -1.33 8.92 5.85
C ILE A 47 -1.27 10.36 5.35
N GLY A 48 -1.92 11.25 6.10
CA GLY A 48 -1.97 12.68 5.85
C GLY A 48 -1.11 13.49 6.81
N GLY A 49 -0.12 14.20 6.25
CA GLY A 49 0.32 15.53 6.69
C GLY A 49 0.97 15.67 8.07
N GLY A 50 2.27 15.39 8.16
CA GLY A 50 3.10 16.02 9.20
C GLY A 50 3.07 17.54 9.03
N SER A 51 2.39 18.24 9.94
CA SER A 51 2.43 19.69 10.09
C SER A 51 3.85 20.17 10.36
N PHE A 52 4.59 20.53 9.30
CA PHE A 52 5.86 21.26 9.42
C PHE A 52 5.95 22.45 8.46
N GLY A 53 4.83 23.01 7.99
CA GLY A 53 4.84 24.31 7.28
C GLY A 53 5.60 24.33 5.94
N LEU A 54 6.06 23.18 5.44
CA LEU A 54 6.70 23.06 4.14
C LEU A 54 5.62 22.65 3.13
N GLY A 55 5.37 23.48 2.12
CA GLY A 55 4.24 23.40 1.18
C GLY A 55 4.12 22.15 0.29
N TYR A 56 4.63 20.99 0.69
CA TYR A 56 4.46 19.71 0.00
C TYR A 56 3.71 18.70 0.89
N ALA A 57 2.38 18.82 0.98
CA ALA A 57 1.59 17.77 1.59
C ALA A 57 1.57 16.55 0.65
N ARG A 58 2.35 15.51 0.97
CA ARG A 58 2.21 14.19 0.30
C ARG A 58 0.95 13.53 0.86
N LYS A 59 -0.04 13.32 0.01
CA LYS A 59 -1.21 12.48 0.33
C LYS A 59 -0.86 11.05 -0.03
N ARG A 60 -0.83 10.18 0.98
CA ARG A 60 -0.58 8.75 0.84
C ARG A 60 -1.75 7.97 1.39
N ASP A 61 -2.16 6.96 0.64
CA ASP A 61 -3.06 5.92 1.10
C ASP A 61 -2.25 4.77 1.66
N TRP A 62 -2.60 4.34 2.87
CA TRP A 62 -2.08 3.13 3.45
C TRP A 62 -3.19 2.10 3.58
N LEU A 63 -3.07 1.03 2.82
CA LEU A 63 -3.95 -0.11 2.86
C LEU A 63 -3.34 -1.22 3.70
N ILE A 64 -4.10 -1.76 4.65
CA ILE A 64 -3.66 -2.85 5.52
C ILE A 64 -4.68 -3.99 5.46
N CYS A 65 -4.21 -5.22 5.23
CA CYS A 65 -5.04 -6.41 5.31
C CYS A 65 -5.16 -6.91 6.75
N GLY A 66 -6.37 -7.04 7.29
CA GLY A 66 -6.60 -7.54 8.66
C GLY A 66 -6.28 -9.03 8.86
N LYS A 67 -6.16 -9.82 7.77
CA LYS A 67 -5.85 -11.27 7.81
C LYS A 67 -4.34 -11.53 7.76
N CYS A 68 -3.70 -11.15 6.65
CA CYS A 68 -2.27 -11.40 6.45
C CYS A 68 -1.36 -10.31 7.02
N LYS A 69 -1.93 -9.21 7.54
CA LYS A 69 -1.20 -8.05 8.08
C LYS A 69 -0.24 -7.38 7.09
N ARG A 70 -0.31 -7.75 5.81
CA ARG A 70 0.43 -7.07 4.74
C ARG A 70 -0.16 -5.70 4.48
N SER A 71 0.71 -4.78 4.11
CA SER A 71 0.32 -3.42 3.81
C SER A 71 0.83 -2.94 2.45
N ALA A 72 0.02 -2.11 1.80
CA ALA A 72 0.35 -1.41 0.58
C ALA A 72 0.25 0.10 0.84
N VAL A 73 1.23 0.86 0.38
CA VAL A 73 1.22 2.32 0.47
C VAL A 73 1.21 2.89 -0.94
N PHE A 74 0.21 3.70 -1.25
CA PHE A 74 0.07 4.37 -2.54
C PHE A 74 0.19 5.88 -2.35
N ASP A 75 1.09 6.53 -3.08
CA ASP A 75 1.11 7.98 -3.17
C ASP A 75 -0.02 8.43 -4.12
N ILE A 76 -1.12 9.00 -3.62
CA ILE A 76 -2.27 9.46 -4.45
C ILE A 76 -1.83 10.60 -5.37
N ALA A 77 -1.04 11.56 -4.88
CA ALA A 77 -0.50 12.64 -5.69
C ALA A 77 0.58 13.41 -4.92
N ARG A 78 1.61 13.86 -5.63
CA ARG A 78 2.38 15.05 -5.23
C ARG A 78 1.51 16.25 -5.58
N GLY A 79 0.98 16.95 -4.57
CA GLY A 79 0.42 18.27 -4.82
C GLY A 79 1.52 19.23 -5.24
N THR A 80 1.76 19.36 -6.55
CA THR A 80 2.35 20.56 -7.15
C THR A 80 1.32 21.12 -8.10
N ARG A 81 0.34 21.85 -7.54
CA ARG A 81 -0.54 22.72 -8.33
C ARG A 81 -0.18 24.15 -7.96
N ASN A 82 0.73 24.72 -8.73
CA ASN A 82 0.73 26.11 -9.18
C ASN A 82 0.99 26.08 -10.69
#